data_AF-A0A060Z9A4-F1
#
_entry.id   AF-A0A060Z9A4-F1
#
_cell.length_a   1.000
_cell.length_b   1.000
_cell.length_c   1.000
_cell.angle_alpha   90.00
_cell.angle_beta   90.00
_cell.angle_gamma   90.00
#
_symmetry.space_group_name_H-M   'P 1'
#
loop_
_entity.id
_entity.type
_entity.pdbx_description
1 polymer ?
#
loop_
_entity_poly.entity_id
_entity_poly.type
_entity_poly.pdbx_seq_one_letter_code
_entity_poly.pdbx_strand_id
1 'polypeptide(L)' 'MNKRLTEDQGRKTFDRAMKLEQEFTEHFTAIVQGDSLEEIYNTVKRIIEEQSGPFIWVPAKDKL' A
#
# COMPACT_ATOMS: atom_id res chain seq x y z
N MET A 1 -9.08 -9.78 6.25
CA MET A 1 -7.94 -10.24 7.09
C MET A 1 -7.85 -11.76 7.15
N ASN A 2 -6.64 -12.30 7.06
CA ASN A 2 -6.36 -13.74 6.95
C ASN A 2 -6.71 -14.47 8.25
N LYS A 3 -7.84 -15.19 8.31
CA LYS A 3 -8.36 -15.86 9.52
C LYS A 3 -7.54 -17.12 9.96
N ARG A 4 -6.30 -17.26 9.50
CA ARG A 4 -5.43 -18.44 9.70
C ARG A 4 -4.07 -18.13 10.36
N LEU A 5 -3.80 -16.87 10.69
CA LEU A 5 -2.58 -16.49 11.42
C LEU A 5 -2.85 -16.59 12.92
N THR A 6 -1.92 -17.19 13.66
CA THR A 6 -1.92 -17.04 15.12
C THR A 6 -1.67 -15.57 15.47
N GLU A 7 -2.11 -15.12 16.64
CA GLU A 7 -1.96 -13.73 17.08
C GLU A 7 -0.50 -13.24 16.98
N ASP A 8 0.44 -14.10 17.37
CA ASP A 8 1.88 -13.84 17.23
C ASP A 8 2.33 -13.63 15.78
N GLN A 9 1.78 -14.38 14.84
CA GLN A 9 2.11 -14.21 13.42
C GLN A 9 1.47 -12.92 12.87
N GLY A 10 0.23 -12.62 13.28
CA GLY A 10 -0.44 -11.38 12.93
C GLY A 10 0.34 -10.15 13.39
N ARG A 11 0.82 -10.17 14.64
CA ARG A 11 1.66 -9.11 15.21
C ARG A 11 2.98 -8.96 14.46
N LYS A 12 3.68 -10.06 14.18
CA LYS A 12 4.94 -10.03 13.39
C LYS A 12 4.74 -9.47 11.98
N THR A 13 3.64 -9.84 11.31
CA THR A 13 3.32 -9.32 9.98
C THR A 13 3.02 -7.83 10.05
N PHE A 14 2.28 -7.37 11.06
CA PHE A 14 2.00 -5.95 11.27
C PHE A 14 3.26 -5.14 11.53
N ASP A 15 4.12 -5.58 12.45
CA ASP A 15 5.38 -4.90 12.77
C ASP A 15 6.30 -4.82 11.55
N ARG A 16 6.32 -5.85 10.71
CA ARG A 16 7.07 -5.85 9.45
C ARG A 16 6.49 -4.86 8.45
N ALA A 17 5.17 -4.79 8.32
CA ALA A 17 4.51 -3.84 7.44
C ALA A 17 4.78 -2.38 7.86
N MET A 18 4.72 -2.09 9.16
CA MET A 18 5.05 -0.78 9.73
C MET A 18 6.48 -0.33 9.42
N LYS A 19 7.46 -1.24 9.58
CA LYS A 19 8.86 -0.94 9.25
C LYS A 19 9.05 -0.66 7.76
N LEU A 20 8.40 -1.46 6.91
CA LEU A 20 8.47 -1.29 5.47
C LEU A 20 7.86 0.06 5.04
N GLU A 21 6.73 0.43 5.63
CA GLU A 21 6.13 1.75 5.41
C GLU A 21 7.11 2.84 5.83
N GLN A 22 7.63 2.82 7.05
CA GLN A 22 8.56 3.86 7.53
C GLN A 22 9.81 4.02 6.66
N GLU A 23 10.37 2.92 6.14
CA GLU A 23 11.61 2.94 5.35
C GLU A 23 11.39 3.30 3.87
N PHE A 24 10.25 2.89 3.28
CA PHE A 24 10.03 2.98 1.83
C PHE A 24 8.84 3.86 1.43
N THR A 25 8.22 4.61 2.35
CA THR A 25 7.06 5.47 2.06
C THR A 25 7.29 6.39 0.86
N GLU A 26 8.49 6.95 0.71
CA GLU A 26 8.81 7.87 -0.38
C GLU A 26 8.77 7.24 -1.79
N HIS A 27 8.84 5.91 -1.87
CA HIS A 27 8.81 5.15 -3.12
C HIS A 27 7.41 4.64 -3.47
N PHE A 28 6.45 4.75 -2.55
CA PHE A 28 5.10 4.27 -2.78
C PHE A 28 4.28 5.29 -3.57
N THR A 29 3.56 4.81 -4.58
CA THR A 29 2.61 5.62 -5.35
C THR A 29 1.28 5.79 -4.63
N ALA A 30 0.91 4.85 -3.75
CA ALA A 30 -0.28 4.91 -2.90
C ALA A 30 -0.18 3.94 -1.71
N ILE A 31 -0.94 4.22 -0.65
CA ILE A 31 -1.13 3.34 0.50
C ILE A 31 -2.61 2.94 0.55
N VAL A 32 -2.89 1.64 0.69
CA VAL A 32 -4.26 1.08 0.71
C VAL A 32 -4.53 0.43 2.05
N GLN A 33 -5.66 0.79 2.66
CA GLN A 33 -6.17 0.21 3.89
C GLN A 33 -7.65 -0.17 3.69
N GLY A 34 -8.11 -1.20 4.39
CA GLY A 34 -9.49 -1.68 4.31
C GLY A 34 -9.76 -2.79 5.31
N ASP A 35 -11.03 -2.99 5.64
CA ASP A 35 -11.44 -3.94 6.68
C ASP A 35 -11.61 -5.36 6.11
N SER A 36 -11.94 -5.44 4.81
CA SER A 36 -12.06 -6.68 4.06
C SER A 36 -10.99 -6.81 2.97
N LEU A 37 -10.64 -8.05 2.61
CA LEU A 37 -9.72 -8.30 1.49
C LEU A 37 -10.33 -7.79 0.17
N GLU A 38 -11.65 -7.85 0.05
CA GLU A 38 -12.38 -7.39 -1.13
C GLU A 38 -12.27 -5.88 -1.33
N GLU A 39 -12.43 -5.09 -0.27
CA GLU A 39 -12.21 -3.64 -0.30
C GLU A 39 -10.78 -3.28 -0.72
N ILE A 40 -9.78 -3.95 -0.12
CA ILE A 40 -8.38 -3.75 -0.46
C ILE A 40 -8.16 -4.07 -1.94
N TYR A 41 -8.68 -5.21 -2.41
CA TYR A 41 -8.54 -5.64 -3.80
C TYR A 41 -9.20 -4.66 -4.79
N ASN A 42 -10.41 -4.19 -4.49
CA ASN A 42 -11.10 -3.21 -5.31
C ASN A 42 -10.39 -1.86 -5.34
N THR A 43 -9.85 -1.42 -4.20
CA THR A 43 -9.09 -0.17 -4.10
C THR A 43 -7.77 -0.25 -4.89
N VAL A 44 -7.06 -1.39 -4.82
CA VAL A 44 -5.84 -1.61 -5.61
C VAL A 44 -6.13 -1.54 -7.10
N LYS A 45 -7.17 -2.21 -7.60
CA LYS A 45 -7.57 -2.13 -9.02
C LYS A 45 -7.84 -0.69 -9.46
N ARG A 46 -8.59 0.05 -8.64
CA ARG A 46 -8.91 1.47 -8.92
C ARG A 46 -7.66 2.33 -9.02
N ILE A 47 -6.71 2.18 -8.08
CA ILE A 47 -5.46 2.94 -8.12
C ILE A 47 -4.64 2.60 -9.37
N ILE A 48 -4.58 1.32 -9.76
CA ILE A 48 -3.90 0.91 -11.00
C ILE A 48 -4.56 1.59 -12.20
N GLU A 49 -5.89 1.58 -12.30
CA GLU A 49 -6.63 2.24 -13.38
C GLU A 49 -6.32 3.75 -13.42
N GLU A 50 -6.42 4.44 -12.28
CA GLU A 50 -6.15 5.88 -12.16
C GLU A 50 -4.69 6.24 -12.54
N GLN A 51 -3.71 5.42 -12.15
CA GLN A 51 -2.29 5.67 -12.43
C GLN A 51 -1.80 5.12 -13.77
N SER A 52 -2.64 4.36 -14.50
CA SER A 52 -2.31 3.79 -15.83
C SER A 52 -2.61 4.73 -17.00
N GLY A 53 -3.06 5.95 -16.71
CA GLY A 53 -3.41 6.93 -17.73
C GLY A 53 -2.23 7.35 -18.61
N PRO A 54 -2.50 7.98 -19.78
CA PRO A 54 -1.43 8.45 -20.68
C PRO A 54 -0.59 9.59 -20.08
N PHE A 55 -1.09 10.24 -19.03
CA PHE A 55 -0.38 11.25 -18.26
C PHE A 55 -0.24 10.77 -16.82
N ILE A 56 1.00 10.74 -16.32
CA ILE A 56 1.33 10.30 -14.97
C ILE A 56 2.15 11.35 -14.23
N TRP A 57 2.05 11.34 -12.91
CA TRP A 57 2.88 12.17 -12.04
C TRP A 57 4.22 11.49 -11.81
N VAL A 58 5.29 12.22 -12.08
CA VAL A 58 6.67 11.78 -11.79
C VAL A 58 7.34 12.80 -10.88
N PRO A 59 8.26 12.38 -9.99
CA PRO A 59 8.99 13.31 -9.14
C PRO A 59 9.70 14.39 -9.98
N ALA A 60 9.46 15.66 -9.63
CA ALA A 60 10.18 16.77 -10.22
C ALA A 60 11.64 16.75 -9.73
N LYS A 61 12.58 17.11 -10.61
CA LYS A 61 14.00 17.20 -10.26
C LYS A 61 14.32 18.41 -9.39
N ASP A 62 13.48 19.43 -9.45
CA ASP A 62 13.64 20.65 -8.69
C ASP A 62 13.05 20.49 -7.28
N LYS A 63 13.85 20.84 -6.27
CA LYS A 63 13.38 20.91 -4.88
C LYS A 63 12.47 22.14 -4.73
N LEU A 64 11.36 21.95 -4.01
CA LEU A 64 10.50 23.02 -3.50
C LEU A 64 11.27 23.98 -2.60
#